data_AF-A0A358HUY1-F1
#
_entry.id   AF-A0A358HUY1-F1
#
_cell.length_a   1.000
_cell.length_b   1.000
_cell.length_c   1.000
_cell.angle_alpha   90.00
_cell.angle_beta   90.00
_cell.angle_gamma   90.00
#
_symmetry.space_group_name_H-M   'P 1'
#
loop_
_entity.id
_entity.type
_entity.pdbx_description
1 polymer ?
#
loop_
_entity_poly.entity_id
_entity_poly.type
_entity_poly.pdbx_seq_one_letter_code
_entity_poly.pdbx_strand_id
1 'polypeptide(L)'
;MKNNQYSLADIEAAVSAGVLDRAAYVTLAQFLTSHAPEAIETEKFTLFRGMNDIFLALGITVLSIGWFILWGLYSNDAVFWIAPLVAMAGFVVLAEYVAGKLKATLPSIVIMVSLCATLMIYAVMLYMRMVGTSAEFFNLDDVWSFGSTSVNTALLVAIIGFAFQVGFFLRYRLPVSFALIAFGIVGVLWSLLLTAFGQSLNQYLDYMITLTGLLLLALGVVVDTKDPKRVNGWAECAFWLYVIGAPMTIHSVAALFDAAALVMIPVIIIAMLFSLFLDRRSPIISGLIYVGYLANSGFNQAAIDPTITVALVCFVVGGLVMAFGFGWQKARHIVLSPFEDQNWRRYLPPS
;
A
#
# COMPACT_ATOMS: atom_id res chain seq x y z
N MET A 1 16.76 24.67 -34.02
CA MET A 1 15.30 24.78 -34.24
C MET A 1 14.65 25.02 -32.89
N LYS A 2 13.88 26.10 -32.69
CA LYS A 2 13.19 26.36 -31.41
C LYS A 2 12.03 25.37 -31.28
N ASN A 3 11.93 24.72 -30.12
CA ASN A 3 10.86 23.79 -29.82
C ASN A 3 9.58 24.59 -29.54
N ASN A 4 8.81 24.89 -30.59
CA ASN A 4 7.61 25.73 -30.51
C ASN A 4 6.41 24.89 -30.02
N GLN A 5 6.36 24.63 -28.70
CA GLN A 5 5.15 24.13 -28.05
C GLN A 5 4.34 25.34 -27.56
N TYR A 6 3.08 25.43 -27.97
CA TYR A 6 2.15 26.49 -27.55
C TYR A 6 1.03 25.86 -26.73
N SER A 7 0.70 26.47 -25.59
CA SER A 7 -0.39 26.06 -24.71
C SER A 7 -1.73 26.69 -25.13
N LEU A 8 -2.86 26.17 -24.63
CA LEU A 8 -4.17 26.80 -24.83
C LEU A 8 -4.22 28.25 -24.32
N ALA A 9 -3.44 28.57 -23.28
CA ALA A 9 -3.31 29.93 -22.77
C ALA A 9 -2.58 30.85 -23.75
N ASP A 10 -1.56 30.35 -24.46
CA ASP A 10 -0.85 31.12 -25.49
C ASP A 10 -1.76 31.44 -26.69
N ILE A 11 -2.66 30.51 -27.04
CA ILE A 11 -3.65 30.70 -28.10
C ILE A 11 -4.75 31.70 -27.65
N GLU A 12 -5.19 31.65 -26.39
CA GLU A 12 -6.14 32.63 -25.83
C GLU A 12 -5.53 34.05 -25.76
N ALA A 13 -4.24 34.16 -25.48
CA ALA A 13 -3.52 35.43 -25.55
C ALA A 13 -3.48 35.98 -26.99
N ALA A 14 -3.34 35.12 -28.00
CA ALA A 14 -3.39 35.51 -29.41
C ALA A 14 -4.78 36.02 -29.85
N VAL A 15 -5.86 35.44 -29.29
CA VAL A 15 -7.24 35.94 -29.48
C VAL A 15 -7.40 37.32 -28.84
N SER A 16 -6.89 37.48 -27.62
CA SER A 16 -6.95 38.75 -26.88
C SER A 16 -6.17 39.87 -27.58
N ALA A 17 -5.08 39.51 -28.27
CA ALA A 17 -4.29 40.40 -29.10
C ALA A 17 -4.90 40.69 -30.49
N GLY A 18 -6.06 40.12 -30.82
CA GLY A 18 -6.73 40.30 -32.10
C GLY A 18 -6.05 39.61 -33.28
N VAL A 19 -5.09 38.72 -33.03
CA VAL A 19 -4.37 37.96 -34.07
C VAL A 19 -5.23 36.77 -34.55
N LEU A 20 -6.11 36.26 -33.70
CA LEU A 20 -6.97 35.11 -33.96
C LEU A 20 -8.42 35.44 -33.64
N ASP A 21 -9.34 34.98 -34.48
CA ASP A 21 -10.77 35.18 -34.24
C ASP A 21 -11.28 34.34 -33.06
N ARG A 22 -12.20 34.91 -32.28
CA ARG A 22 -12.74 34.28 -31.07
C ARG A 22 -13.61 33.06 -31.39
N ALA A 23 -14.35 33.05 -32.49
CA ALA A 23 -15.15 31.90 -32.88
C ALA A 23 -14.27 30.71 -33.34
N ALA A 24 -13.18 31.03 -34.05
CA ALA A 24 -12.16 30.04 -34.41
C ALA A 24 -11.49 29.43 -33.17
N TYR A 25 -11.18 30.23 -32.14
CA TYR A 25 -10.64 29.73 -30.87
C TYR A 25 -11.61 28.77 -30.15
N VAL A 26 -12.89 29.11 -30.04
CA VAL A 26 -13.88 28.23 -29.38
C VAL A 26 -13.99 26.89 -30.11
N THR A 27 -14.00 26.91 -31.44
CA THR A 27 -14.05 25.71 -32.27
C THR A 27 -12.79 24.87 -32.13
N LEU A 28 -11.60 25.51 -32.15
CA LEU A 28 -10.31 24.87 -31.94
C LEU A 28 -10.20 24.30 -30.53
N ALA A 29 -10.62 25.03 -29.51
CA ALA A 29 -10.63 24.57 -28.13
C ALA A 29 -11.54 23.35 -27.97
N GLN A 30 -12.75 23.36 -28.56
CA GLN A 30 -13.63 22.19 -28.56
C GLN A 30 -13.03 21.00 -29.30
N PHE A 31 -12.46 21.22 -30.50
CA PHE A 31 -11.78 20.19 -31.28
C PHE A 31 -10.58 19.60 -30.52
N LEU A 32 -9.74 20.44 -29.92
CA LEU A 32 -8.60 20.02 -29.11
C LEU A 32 -9.02 19.39 -27.79
N THR A 33 -10.19 19.70 -27.24
CA THR A 33 -10.71 19.02 -26.04
C THR A 33 -11.28 17.65 -26.41
N SER A 34 -11.93 17.52 -27.58
CA SER A 34 -12.48 16.25 -28.07
C SER A 34 -11.43 15.33 -28.70
N HIS A 35 -10.32 15.89 -29.19
CA HIS A 35 -9.19 15.19 -29.80
C HIS A 35 -7.90 15.32 -28.99
N ALA A 36 -7.97 15.94 -27.80
CA ALA A 36 -6.95 15.70 -26.81
C ALA A 36 -6.89 14.18 -26.71
N PRO A 37 -5.72 13.53 -26.92
CA PRO A 37 -5.60 12.19 -26.40
C PRO A 37 -6.10 12.32 -24.98
N GLU A 38 -7.13 11.54 -24.60
CA GLU A 38 -7.41 11.32 -23.19
C GLU A 38 -6.02 11.06 -22.66
N ALA A 39 -5.44 12.01 -21.92
CA ALA A 39 -4.19 11.75 -21.27
C ALA A 39 -4.62 10.62 -20.37
N ILE A 40 -4.34 9.39 -20.80
CA ILE A 40 -4.48 8.21 -19.99
C ILE A 40 -3.36 8.43 -18.99
N GLU A 41 -3.58 9.35 -18.05
CA GLU A 41 -2.94 9.35 -16.77
C GLU A 41 -3.37 8.01 -16.21
N THR A 42 -2.52 7.05 -16.53
CA THR A 42 -2.52 5.65 -16.14
C THR A 42 -2.37 5.51 -14.63
N GLU A 43 -2.48 6.60 -13.87
CA GLU A 43 -2.54 6.67 -12.42
C GLU A 43 -3.43 7.86 -11.99
N LYS A 44 -4.74 7.80 -12.26
CA LYS A 44 -5.75 8.63 -11.55
C LYS A 44 -5.88 8.27 -10.05
N PHE A 45 -4.80 7.87 -9.38
CA PHE A 45 -4.79 7.76 -7.93
C PHE A 45 -4.12 9.00 -7.35
N THR A 46 -4.93 9.96 -6.90
CA THR A 46 -4.44 11.14 -6.19
C THR A 46 -4.45 10.84 -4.69
N LEU A 47 -3.33 10.31 -4.18
CA LEU A 47 -3.17 10.03 -2.75
C LEU A 47 -3.41 11.28 -1.88
N PHE A 48 -3.04 12.45 -2.41
CA PHE A 48 -3.28 13.76 -1.83
C PHE A 48 -3.77 14.71 -2.92
N ARG A 49 -4.69 15.61 -2.57
CA ARG A 49 -5.28 16.59 -3.51
C ARG A 49 -4.50 17.91 -3.56
N GLY A 50 -3.62 18.15 -2.59
CA GLY A 50 -2.78 19.34 -2.52
C GLY A 50 -1.86 19.34 -1.30
N MET A 51 -1.03 20.39 -1.18
CA MET A 51 -0.05 20.53 -0.09
C MET A 51 -0.66 20.48 1.31
N ASN A 52 -1.91 20.95 1.46
CA ASN A 52 -2.62 20.92 2.74
C ASN A 52 -2.80 19.49 3.29
N ASP A 53 -3.07 18.51 2.42
CA ASP A 53 -3.22 17.11 2.84
C ASP A 53 -1.88 16.55 3.34
N ILE A 54 -0.76 16.96 2.74
CA ILE A 54 0.58 16.56 3.18
C ILE A 54 0.88 17.13 4.56
N PHE A 55 0.64 18.45 4.76
CA PHE A 55 0.85 19.08 6.06
C PHE A 55 -0.02 18.44 7.15
N LEU A 56 -1.28 18.14 6.85
CA LEU A 56 -2.18 17.50 7.79
C LEU A 56 -1.72 16.07 8.12
N ALA A 57 -1.31 15.29 7.12
CA ALA A 57 -0.78 13.94 7.34
C ALA A 57 0.49 13.96 8.19
N LEU A 58 1.42 14.89 7.93
CA LEU A 58 2.63 15.08 8.73
C LEU A 58 2.29 15.49 10.17
N GLY A 59 1.40 16.46 10.35
CA GLY A 59 0.96 16.93 11.66
C GLY A 59 0.35 15.80 12.50
N ILE A 60 -0.53 15.00 11.88
CA ILE A 60 -1.13 13.83 12.55
C ILE A 60 -0.07 12.77 12.83
N THR A 61 0.89 12.54 11.93
CA THR A 61 1.97 11.57 12.15
C THR A 61 2.80 11.95 13.37
N VAL A 62 3.24 13.22 13.47
CA VAL A 62 4.00 13.72 14.62
C VAL A 62 3.16 13.66 15.90
N LEU A 63 1.88 14.01 15.83
CA LEU A 63 0.95 13.88 16.95
C LEU A 63 0.83 12.42 17.42
N SER A 64 0.70 11.47 16.50
CA SER A 64 0.61 10.04 16.83
C SER A 64 1.89 9.52 17.45
N ILE A 65 3.06 9.90 16.94
CA ILE A 65 4.35 9.56 17.54
C ILE A 65 4.42 10.11 18.96
N GLY A 66 4.09 11.40 19.15
CA GLY A 66 4.05 12.03 20.46
C GLY A 66 3.08 11.34 21.42
N TRP A 67 1.91 10.93 20.93
CA TRP A 67 0.92 10.16 21.68
C TRP A 67 1.50 8.82 22.19
N PHE A 68 2.10 8.01 21.32
CA PHE A 68 2.68 6.72 21.74
C PHE A 68 3.86 6.89 22.71
N ILE A 69 4.69 7.93 22.54
CA ILE A 69 5.77 8.25 23.48
C ILE A 69 5.19 8.65 24.85
N LEU A 70 4.26 9.61 24.88
CA LEU A 70 3.63 10.06 26.13
C LEU A 70 2.93 8.91 26.84
N TRP A 71 2.19 8.08 26.11
CA TRP A 71 1.52 6.93 26.69
C TRP A 71 2.51 5.95 27.34
N GLY A 72 3.64 5.69 26.68
CA GLY A 72 4.72 4.86 27.24
C GLY A 72 5.41 5.48 28.47
N LEU A 73 5.56 6.81 28.53
CA LEU A 73 6.20 7.49 29.66
C LEU A 73 5.39 7.40 30.97
N TYR A 74 4.06 7.37 30.88
CA TYR A 74 3.17 7.27 32.03
C TYR A 74 2.82 5.83 32.41
N SER A 75 3.61 4.84 31.99
CA SER A 75 3.28 3.43 32.15
C SER A 75 3.08 2.98 33.59
N ASN A 76 3.77 3.62 34.55
CA ASN A 76 3.66 3.35 35.99
C ASN A 76 2.47 4.03 36.68
N ASP A 77 1.75 4.92 36.00
CA ASP A 77 0.68 5.72 36.58
C ASP A 77 -0.71 5.18 36.24
N ALA A 78 -1.71 5.49 37.07
CA ALA A 78 -3.11 5.18 36.78
C ALA A 78 -3.60 5.78 35.44
N VAL A 79 -2.96 6.86 34.99
CA VAL A 79 -3.21 7.53 33.70
C VAL A 79 -3.00 6.58 32.53
N PHE A 80 -2.08 5.61 32.63
CA PHE A 80 -1.78 4.63 31.58
C PHE A 80 -3.02 3.89 31.05
N TRP A 81 -3.98 3.62 31.94
CA TRP A 81 -5.18 2.85 31.62
C TRP A 81 -6.33 3.69 31.05
N ILE A 82 -6.34 4.99 31.34
CA ILE A 82 -7.41 5.92 30.96
C ILE A 82 -7.02 6.68 29.68
N ALA A 83 -5.74 7.02 29.54
CA ALA A 83 -5.24 7.82 28.42
C ALA A 83 -5.60 7.24 27.03
N PRO A 84 -5.54 5.91 26.79
CA PRO A 84 -5.91 5.33 25.49
C PRO A 84 -7.37 5.56 25.12
N LEU A 85 -8.28 5.56 26.10
CA LEU A 85 -9.69 5.83 25.87
C LEU A 85 -9.89 7.28 25.39
N VAL A 86 -9.17 8.22 26.01
CA VAL A 86 -9.19 9.64 25.63
C VAL A 86 -8.57 9.83 24.24
N ALA A 87 -7.43 9.19 23.96
CA ALA A 87 -6.78 9.26 22.66
C ALA A 87 -7.63 8.65 21.55
N MET A 88 -8.27 7.51 21.78
CA MET A 88 -9.22 6.92 20.83
C MET A 88 -10.38 7.87 20.53
N ALA A 89 -10.97 8.51 21.54
CA ALA A 89 -11.99 9.53 21.33
C ALA A 89 -11.47 10.71 20.49
N GLY A 90 -10.25 11.18 20.78
CA GLY A 90 -9.58 12.22 19.99
C GLY A 90 -9.36 11.83 18.53
N PHE A 91 -8.84 10.63 18.27
CA PHE A 91 -8.65 10.11 16.92
C PHE A 91 -9.98 9.89 16.18
N VAL A 92 -11.05 9.48 16.87
CA VAL A 92 -12.39 9.38 16.26
C VAL A 92 -12.88 10.77 15.85
N VAL A 93 -12.72 11.79 16.69
CA VAL A 93 -13.07 13.18 16.33
C VAL A 93 -12.27 13.66 15.12
N LEU A 94 -10.96 13.37 15.09
CA LEU A 94 -10.12 13.66 13.94
C LEU A 94 -10.58 12.89 12.69
N ALA A 95 -10.94 11.61 12.80
CA ALA A 95 -11.43 10.81 11.69
C ALA A 95 -12.75 11.36 11.14
N GLU A 96 -13.70 11.72 12.00
CA GLU A 96 -14.97 12.34 11.58
C GLU A 96 -14.76 13.65 10.82
N TYR A 97 -13.80 14.47 11.24
CA TYR A 97 -13.47 15.71 10.56
C TYR A 97 -12.70 15.46 9.25
N VAL A 98 -11.60 14.72 9.31
CA VAL A 98 -10.64 14.59 8.21
C VAL A 98 -11.08 13.56 7.17
N ALA A 99 -11.50 12.37 7.60
CA ALA A 99 -11.99 11.32 6.72
C ALA A 99 -13.45 11.57 6.30
N GLY A 100 -14.29 12.00 7.25
CA GLY A 100 -15.71 12.25 7.01
C GLY A 100 -15.98 13.54 6.23
N LYS A 101 -15.60 14.70 6.79
CA LYS A 101 -15.92 16.01 6.20
C LYS A 101 -14.95 16.42 5.10
N LEU A 102 -13.64 16.40 5.38
CA LEU A 102 -12.62 16.84 4.40
C LEU A 102 -12.39 15.80 3.30
N LYS A 103 -12.69 14.52 3.56
CA LYS A 103 -12.45 13.39 2.64
C LYS A 103 -11.00 13.35 2.14
N ALA A 104 -10.05 13.68 3.03
CA ALA A 104 -8.63 13.72 2.72
C ALA A 104 -8.00 12.33 2.94
N THR A 105 -7.63 11.64 1.87
CA THR A 105 -7.23 10.22 1.92
C THR A 105 -5.99 9.99 2.75
N LEU A 106 -4.86 10.65 2.42
CA LEU A 106 -3.58 10.42 3.10
C LEU A 106 -3.62 10.70 4.62
N PRO A 107 -4.10 11.87 5.10
CA PRO A 107 -4.30 12.09 6.54
C PRO A 107 -5.18 11.04 7.22
N SER A 108 -6.24 10.59 6.54
CA SER A 108 -7.17 9.59 7.10
C SER A 108 -6.52 8.23 7.29
N ILE A 109 -5.56 7.86 6.42
CA ILE A 109 -4.77 6.63 6.59
C ILE A 109 -3.94 6.71 7.86
N VAL A 110 -3.30 7.86 8.13
CA VAL A 110 -2.50 8.05 9.36
C VAL A 110 -3.38 7.96 10.60
N ILE A 111 -4.57 8.60 10.59
CA ILE A 111 -5.53 8.50 11.70
C ILE A 111 -5.98 7.05 11.91
N MET A 112 -6.35 6.37 10.83
CA MET A 112 -6.79 4.98 10.84
C MET A 112 -5.74 4.07 11.49
N VAL A 113 -4.49 4.16 11.06
CA VAL A 113 -3.38 3.36 11.60
C VAL A 113 -3.17 3.67 13.08
N SER A 114 -3.15 4.95 13.45
CA SER A 114 -2.90 5.39 14.83
C SER A 114 -4.01 4.96 15.79
N LEU A 115 -5.26 5.09 15.36
CA LEU A 115 -6.43 4.65 16.10
C LEU A 115 -6.46 3.13 16.25
N CYS A 116 -6.23 2.41 15.14
CA CYS A 116 -6.19 0.95 15.12
C CYS A 116 -5.09 0.41 16.05
N ALA A 117 -3.89 0.98 15.98
CA ALA A 117 -2.76 0.60 16.83
C ALA A 117 -3.06 0.87 18.31
N THR A 118 -3.61 2.06 18.63
CA THR A 118 -4.02 2.38 20.02
C THR A 118 -5.05 1.38 20.54
N LEU A 119 -6.06 1.05 19.74
CA LEU A 119 -7.10 0.08 20.09
C LEU A 119 -6.53 -1.32 20.31
N MET A 120 -5.69 -1.82 19.39
CA MET A 120 -5.10 -3.15 19.46
C MET A 120 -4.17 -3.29 20.67
N ILE A 121 -3.24 -2.35 20.86
CA ILE A 121 -2.29 -2.40 21.98
C ILE A 121 -3.07 -2.36 23.30
N TYR A 122 -4.07 -1.48 23.41
CA TYR A 122 -4.91 -1.41 24.60
C TYR A 122 -5.71 -2.70 24.86
N ALA A 123 -6.24 -3.34 23.81
CA ALA A 123 -6.93 -4.60 23.94
C ALA A 123 -6.01 -5.74 24.41
N VAL A 124 -4.78 -5.80 23.88
CA VAL A 124 -3.77 -6.76 24.34
C VAL A 124 -3.45 -6.53 25.81
N MET A 125 -3.27 -5.28 26.24
CA MET A 125 -3.02 -4.93 27.64
C MET A 125 -4.17 -5.37 28.57
N LEU A 126 -5.42 -5.14 28.17
CA LEU A 126 -6.58 -5.59 28.94
C LEU A 126 -6.61 -7.13 29.04
N TYR A 127 -6.33 -7.83 27.93
CA TYR A 127 -6.28 -9.28 27.92
C TYR A 127 -5.15 -9.83 28.81
N MET A 128 -3.95 -9.26 28.75
CA MET A 128 -2.82 -9.60 29.63
C MET A 128 -3.20 -9.49 31.11
N ARG A 129 -3.87 -8.40 31.48
CA ARG A 129 -4.33 -8.18 32.86
C ARG A 129 -5.34 -9.25 33.31
N MET A 130 -6.21 -9.71 32.40
CA MET A 130 -7.21 -10.73 32.71
C MET A 130 -6.59 -12.13 32.87
N VAL A 131 -5.53 -12.44 32.13
CA VAL A 131 -4.86 -13.76 32.17
C VAL A 131 -3.90 -13.90 33.37
N GLY A 132 -3.55 -12.80 34.05
CA GLY A 132 -2.88 -12.84 35.36
C GLY A 132 -1.39 -13.15 35.32
N THR A 133 -0.68 -12.81 34.23
CA THR A 133 0.77 -12.96 34.15
C THR A 133 1.47 -12.13 35.24
N SER A 134 2.27 -12.77 36.10
CA SER A 134 2.82 -12.20 37.34
C SER A 134 4.03 -11.26 37.17
N ALA A 135 4.29 -10.74 35.97
CA ALA A 135 5.36 -9.77 35.76
C ALA A 135 4.82 -8.36 36.05
N GLU A 136 5.52 -7.60 36.90
CA GLU A 136 5.15 -6.22 37.21
C GLU A 136 5.01 -5.39 35.93
N PHE A 137 3.77 -4.97 35.67
CA PHE A 137 3.25 -4.55 34.37
C PHE A 137 3.54 -3.09 34.05
N PHE A 138 4.65 -2.73 33.39
CA PHE A 138 4.92 -1.28 33.23
C PHE A 138 5.65 -0.82 31.96
N ASN A 139 5.69 -1.57 30.84
CA ASN A 139 6.13 -0.97 29.57
C ASN A 139 5.48 -1.58 28.32
N LEU A 140 5.62 -0.87 27.19
CA LEU A 140 5.13 -1.30 25.87
C LEU A 140 5.88 -2.53 25.34
N ASP A 141 7.11 -2.78 25.82
CA ASP A 141 7.95 -3.90 25.39
C ASP A 141 7.41 -5.25 25.92
N ASP A 142 6.87 -5.28 27.14
CA ASP A 142 6.20 -6.44 27.72
C ASP A 142 4.93 -6.78 26.94
N VAL A 143 4.17 -5.76 26.53
CA VAL A 143 2.98 -5.91 25.69
C VAL A 143 3.35 -6.50 24.33
N TRP A 144 4.43 -6.00 23.73
CA TRP A 144 4.95 -6.50 22.46
C TRP A 144 5.41 -7.97 22.55
N SER A 145 6.17 -8.32 23.58
CA SER A 145 6.69 -9.68 23.78
C SER A 145 5.58 -10.70 24.10
N PHE A 146 4.58 -10.31 24.89
CA PHE A 146 3.41 -11.15 25.13
C PHE A 146 2.57 -11.33 23.86
N GLY A 147 2.39 -10.26 23.10
CA GLY A 147 1.67 -10.27 21.82
C GLY A 147 2.29 -11.22 20.79
N SER A 148 3.62 -11.30 20.74
CA SER A 148 4.33 -12.17 19.80
C SER A 148 4.35 -13.65 20.19
N THR A 149 4.17 -13.97 21.47
CA THR A 149 4.32 -15.35 21.98
C THR A 149 2.98 -16.09 22.13
N SER A 150 1.89 -15.35 22.34
CA SER A 150 0.58 -15.93 22.65
C SER A 150 -0.33 -16.02 21.42
N VAL A 151 -0.69 -17.26 21.04
CA VAL A 151 -1.62 -17.54 19.92
C VAL A 151 -3.00 -16.92 20.18
N ASN A 152 -3.48 -16.95 21.43
CA ASN A 152 -4.74 -16.31 21.80
C ASN A 152 -4.70 -14.79 21.62
N THR A 153 -3.53 -14.19 21.83
CA THR A 153 -3.33 -12.75 21.62
C THR A 153 -3.33 -12.42 20.13
N ALA A 154 -2.71 -13.26 19.30
CA ALA A 154 -2.79 -13.12 17.84
C ALA A 154 -4.25 -13.19 17.34
N LEU A 155 -5.04 -14.13 17.86
CA LEU A 155 -6.47 -14.23 17.54
C LEU A 155 -7.26 -12.98 17.98
N LEU A 156 -7.03 -12.50 19.20
CA LEU A 156 -7.66 -11.28 19.71
C LEU A 156 -7.36 -10.08 18.79
N VAL A 157 -6.09 -9.87 18.45
CA VAL A 157 -5.66 -8.77 17.57
C VAL A 157 -6.25 -8.91 16.17
N ALA A 158 -6.29 -10.12 15.62
CA ALA A 158 -6.88 -10.37 14.31
C ALA A 158 -8.38 -10.03 14.28
N ILE A 159 -9.14 -10.46 15.29
CA ILE A 159 -10.59 -10.20 15.38
C ILE A 159 -10.86 -8.70 15.56
N ILE A 160 -10.16 -8.05 16.49
CA ILE A 160 -10.35 -6.62 16.79
C ILE A 160 -9.94 -5.78 15.58
N GLY A 161 -8.80 -6.10 14.95
CA GLY A 161 -8.34 -5.42 13.74
C GLY A 161 -9.29 -5.57 12.57
N PHE A 162 -9.80 -6.79 12.34
CA PHE A 162 -10.81 -7.03 11.32
C PHE A 162 -12.09 -6.23 11.59
N ALA A 163 -12.63 -6.30 12.81
CA ALA A 163 -13.84 -5.58 13.20
C ALA A 163 -13.67 -4.06 13.08
N PHE A 164 -12.53 -3.53 13.53
CA PHE A 164 -12.16 -2.13 13.37
C PHE A 164 -12.19 -1.74 11.90
N GLN A 165 -11.58 -2.54 11.02
CA GLN A 165 -11.49 -2.20 9.61
C GLN A 165 -12.83 -2.24 8.88
N VAL A 166 -13.69 -3.19 9.25
CA VAL A 166 -15.09 -3.20 8.79
C VAL A 166 -15.79 -1.92 9.22
N GLY A 167 -15.69 -1.53 10.49
CA GLY A 167 -16.31 -0.30 11.00
C GLY A 167 -15.79 0.96 10.29
N PHE A 168 -14.47 1.07 10.12
CA PHE A 168 -13.81 2.20 9.47
C PHE A 168 -14.19 2.29 7.99
N PHE A 169 -14.26 1.16 7.28
CA PHE A 169 -14.68 1.12 5.88
C PHE A 169 -16.15 1.48 5.71
N LEU A 170 -17.04 0.96 6.56
CA LEU A 170 -18.47 1.28 6.49
C LEU A 170 -18.73 2.77 6.71
N ARG A 171 -17.96 3.41 7.59
CA ARG A 171 -18.09 4.82 7.95
C ARG A 171 -17.46 5.77 6.92
N TYR A 172 -16.21 5.52 6.54
CA TYR A 172 -15.40 6.47 5.75
C TYR A 172 -15.12 6.01 4.31
N ARG A 173 -15.46 4.76 3.95
CA ARG A 173 -15.32 4.20 2.60
C ARG A 173 -13.89 4.31 2.02
N LEU A 174 -12.87 4.23 2.86
CA LEU A 174 -11.49 4.33 2.41
C LEU A 174 -11.04 3.08 1.63
N PRO A 175 -10.41 3.24 0.47
CA PRO A 175 -9.92 2.11 -0.34
C PRO A 175 -8.94 1.19 0.38
N VAL A 176 -8.03 1.75 1.20
CA VAL A 176 -7.09 0.94 2.01
C VAL A 176 -7.85 -0.02 2.93
N SER A 177 -8.98 0.42 3.46
CA SER A 177 -9.77 -0.40 4.38
C SER A 177 -10.40 -1.61 3.71
N PHE A 178 -10.73 -1.52 2.43
CA PHE A 178 -11.15 -2.69 1.66
C PHE A 178 -10.06 -3.77 1.63
N ALA A 179 -8.81 -3.40 1.34
CA ALA A 179 -7.71 -4.34 1.27
C ALA A 179 -7.38 -4.94 2.65
N LEU A 180 -7.40 -4.11 3.71
CA LEU A 180 -7.18 -4.56 5.08
C LEU A 180 -8.33 -5.43 5.62
N ILE A 181 -9.57 -5.27 5.14
CA ILE A 181 -10.67 -6.22 5.43
C ILE A 181 -10.38 -7.57 4.79
N ALA A 182 -9.99 -7.60 3.51
CA ALA A 182 -9.65 -8.84 2.83
C ALA A 182 -8.49 -9.57 3.51
N PHE A 183 -7.44 -8.83 3.89
CA PHE A 183 -6.34 -9.35 4.70
C PHE A 183 -6.82 -9.84 6.08
N GLY A 184 -7.69 -9.08 6.75
CA GLY A 184 -8.24 -9.43 8.06
C GLY A 184 -9.07 -10.71 8.07
N ILE A 185 -9.85 -10.99 7.01
CA ILE A 185 -10.59 -12.27 6.88
C ILE A 185 -9.60 -13.43 6.95
N VAL A 186 -8.56 -13.37 6.14
CA VAL A 186 -7.56 -14.44 6.05
C VAL A 186 -6.75 -14.53 7.35
N GLY A 187 -6.37 -13.38 7.94
CA GLY A 187 -5.68 -13.32 9.23
C GLY A 187 -6.48 -13.91 10.39
N VAL A 188 -7.80 -13.64 10.47
CA VAL A 188 -8.69 -14.26 11.47
C VAL A 188 -8.79 -15.77 11.25
N LEU A 189 -8.96 -16.22 10.01
CA LEU A 189 -9.01 -17.65 9.68
C LEU A 189 -7.71 -18.36 10.10
N TRP A 190 -6.54 -17.80 9.79
CA TRP A 190 -5.27 -18.36 10.20
C TRP A 190 -5.05 -18.34 11.71
N SER A 191 -5.46 -17.27 12.39
CA SER A 191 -5.37 -17.19 13.85
C SER A 191 -6.26 -18.22 14.54
N LEU A 192 -7.46 -18.49 14.00
CA LEU A 192 -8.35 -19.55 14.48
C LEU A 192 -7.72 -20.93 14.28
N LEU A 193 -7.12 -21.18 13.12
CA LEU A 193 -6.44 -22.44 12.84
C LEU A 193 -5.24 -22.65 13.77
N LEU A 194 -4.41 -21.62 13.98
CA LEU A 194 -3.30 -21.67 14.93
C LEU A 194 -3.78 -21.94 16.35
N THR A 195 -4.91 -21.35 16.75
CA THR A 195 -5.52 -21.60 18.07
C THR A 195 -6.02 -23.05 18.19
N ALA A 196 -6.58 -23.61 17.12
CA ALA A 196 -7.16 -24.96 17.12
C ALA A 196 -6.10 -26.09 17.04
N PHE A 197 -5.05 -25.90 16.24
CA PHE A 197 -4.04 -26.94 15.94
C PHE A 197 -2.68 -26.69 16.60
N GLY A 198 -2.49 -25.53 17.24
CA GLY A 198 -1.29 -25.17 17.97
C GLY A 198 -0.04 -25.04 17.09
N GLN A 199 1.13 -25.25 17.72
CA GLN A 199 2.44 -25.04 17.09
C GLN A 199 2.73 -25.95 15.88
N SER A 200 1.94 -27.02 15.68
CA SER A 200 2.07 -27.91 14.51
C SER A 200 1.90 -27.18 13.17
N LEU A 201 1.21 -26.04 13.18
CA LEU A 201 1.03 -25.18 12.01
C LEU A 201 2.17 -24.18 11.79
N ASN A 202 3.10 -24.01 12.73
CA ASN A 202 4.18 -23.04 12.60
C ASN A 202 5.07 -23.33 11.38
N GLN A 203 5.30 -24.61 11.07
CA GLN A 203 6.04 -25.05 9.87
C GLN A 203 5.33 -24.69 8.55
N TYR A 204 4.04 -24.35 8.59
CA TYR A 204 3.25 -23.98 7.43
C TYR A 204 3.02 -22.46 7.31
N LEU A 205 3.55 -21.64 8.22
CA LEU A 205 3.30 -20.20 8.25
C LEU A 205 3.66 -19.52 6.93
N ASP A 206 4.84 -19.78 6.39
CA ASP A 206 5.25 -19.13 5.14
C ASP A 206 4.38 -19.58 3.94
N TYR A 207 3.89 -20.82 3.94
CA TYR A 207 2.92 -21.28 2.95
C TYR A 207 1.56 -20.58 3.10
N MET A 208 1.09 -20.38 4.34
CA MET A 208 -0.15 -19.67 4.64
C MET A 208 -0.04 -18.19 4.26
N ILE A 209 1.09 -17.54 4.52
CA ILE A 209 1.37 -16.15 4.12
C ILE A 209 1.44 -16.05 2.60
N THR A 210 2.11 -16.99 1.93
CA THR A 210 2.16 -17.06 0.45
C THR A 210 0.75 -17.19 -0.12
N LEU A 211 -0.06 -18.11 0.41
CA LEU A 211 -1.44 -18.29 -0.01
C LEU A 211 -2.28 -17.03 0.23
N THR A 212 -2.08 -16.35 1.36
CA THR A 212 -2.75 -15.07 1.65
C THR A 212 -2.39 -14.02 0.60
N GLY A 213 -1.11 -13.87 0.30
CA GLY A 213 -0.64 -12.94 -0.73
C GLY A 213 -1.25 -13.24 -2.09
N LEU A 214 -1.26 -14.52 -2.52
CA LEU A 214 -1.87 -14.95 -3.77
C LEU A 214 -3.38 -14.69 -3.82
N LEU A 215 -4.11 -14.93 -2.72
CA LEU A 215 -5.54 -14.64 -2.62
C LEU A 215 -5.83 -13.14 -2.74
N LEU A 216 -5.01 -12.29 -2.09
CA LEU A 216 -5.12 -10.83 -2.21
C LEU A 216 -4.80 -10.34 -3.62
N LEU A 217 -3.76 -10.88 -4.26
CA LEU A 217 -3.43 -10.58 -5.66
C LEU A 217 -4.55 -10.99 -6.61
N ALA A 218 -5.12 -12.19 -6.44
CA ALA A 218 -6.23 -12.68 -7.23
C ALA A 218 -7.49 -11.81 -7.05
N LEU A 219 -7.81 -11.46 -5.80
CA LEU A 219 -8.89 -10.52 -5.51
C LEU A 219 -8.62 -9.15 -6.12
N GLY A 220 -7.36 -8.70 -6.10
CA GLY A 220 -6.91 -7.48 -6.75
C GLY A 220 -7.28 -7.47 -8.22
N VAL A 221 -6.95 -8.55 -8.96
CA VAL A 221 -7.31 -8.70 -10.39
C VAL A 221 -8.82 -8.63 -10.60
N VAL A 222 -9.58 -9.37 -9.79
CA VAL A 222 -11.06 -9.39 -9.89
C VAL A 222 -11.66 -8.00 -9.62
N VAL A 223 -11.08 -7.23 -8.71
CA VAL A 223 -11.56 -5.88 -8.38
C VAL A 223 -11.13 -4.87 -9.42
N ASP A 224 -9.90 -4.97 -9.94
CA ASP A 224 -9.35 -4.05 -10.94
C ASP A 224 -10.10 -4.17 -12.27
N THR A 225 -10.43 -5.40 -12.68
CA THR A 225 -11.19 -5.67 -13.92
C THR A 225 -12.63 -5.17 -13.89
N LYS A 226 -13.20 -4.85 -12.71
CA LYS A 226 -14.54 -4.23 -12.58
C LYS A 226 -14.53 -2.74 -12.93
N ASP A 227 -13.37 -2.11 -12.97
CA ASP A 227 -13.25 -0.68 -13.30
C ASP A 227 -12.10 -0.40 -14.29
N PRO A 228 -12.16 -0.95 -15.53
CA PRO A 228 -11.08 -0.78 -16.52
C PRO A 228 -10.81 0.68 -16.89
N LYS A 229 -11.86 1.52 -16.85
CA LYS A 229 -11.79 2.96 -17.12
C LYS A 229 -11.42 3.80 -15.88
N ARG A 230 -11.31 3.18 -14.71
CA ARG A 230 -10.87 3.81 -13.44
C ARG A 230 -11.72 5.00 -13.00
N VAL A 231 -13.04 4.83 -13.00
CA VAL A 231 -14.01 5.88 -12.67
C VAL A 231 -14.68 5.66 -11.32
N ASN A 232 -14.80 4.41 -10.87
CA ASN A 232 -15.66 4.03 -9.75
C ASN A 232 -14.92 3.82 -8.42
N GLY A 233 -13.59 4.02 -8.40
CA GLY A 233 -12.76 3.85 -7.20
C GLY A 233 -12.38 2.39 -6.88
N TRP A 234 -12.89 1.41 -7.63
CA TRP A 234 -12.47 0.01 -7.49
C TRP A 234 -11.00 -0.19 -7.87
N ALA A 235 -10.51 0.59 -8.84
CA ALA A 235 -9.09 0.65 -9.18
C ALA A 235 -8.21 1.03 -7.97
N GLU A 236 -8.68 1.90 -7.08
CA GLU A 236 -7.95 2.28 -5.86
C GLU A 236 -7.98 1.15 -4.82
N CYS A 237 -9.11 0.45 -4.70
CA CYS A 237 -9.21 -0.72 -3.82
C CYS A 237 -8.29 -1.85 -4.28
N ALA A 238 -8.23 -2.11 -5.59
CA ALA A 238 -7.32 -3.07 -6.20
C ALA A 238 -5.86 -2.69 -6.00
N PHE A 239 -5.52 -1.40 -6.13
CA PHE A 239 -4.19 -0.89 -5.84
C PHE A 239 -3.73 -1.30 -4.43
N TRP A 240 -4.54 -1.08 -3.39
CA TRP A 240 -4.17 -1.46 -2.03
C TRP A 240 -4.08 -2.98 -1.81
N LEU A 241 -4.88 -3.78 -2.53
CA LEU A 241 -4.72 -5.24 -2.53
C LEU A 241 -3.38 -5.67 -3.11
N TYR A 242 -2.89 -5.02 -4.18
CA TYR A 242 -1.56 -5.28 -4.73
C TYR A 242 -0.44 -4.81 -3.79
N VAL A 243 -0.61 -3.63 -3.16
CA VAL A 243 0.35 -3.07 -2.18
C VAL A 243 0.59 -4.03 -1.02
N ILE A 244 -0.42 -4.78 -0.60
CA ILE A 244 -0.32 -5.75 0.50
C ILE A 244 0.08 -7.14 -0.04
N GLY A 245 -0.62 -7.63 -1.07
CA GLY A 245 -0.48 -9.00 -1.55
C GLY A 245 0.87 -9.30 -2.23
N ALA A 246 1.41 -8.36 -3.00
CA ALA A 246 2.68 -8.55 -3.70
C ALA A 246 3.88 -8.71 -2.74
N PRO A 247 4.15 -7.79 -1.79
CA PRO A 247 5.27 -7.96 -0.86
C PRO A 247 5.08 -9.17 0.03
N MET A 248 3.86 -9.46 0.48
CA MET A 248 3.59 -10.68 1.25
C MET A 248 3.98 -11.93 0.48
N THR A 249 3.55 -12.07 -0.78
CA THR A 249 3.86 -13.23 -1.62
C THR A 249 5.36 -13.37 -1.87
N ILE A 250 6.02 -12.27 -2.26
CA ILE A 250 7.45 -12.32 -2.59
C ILE A 250 8.28 -12.60 -1.34
N HIS A 251 7.93 -12.00 -0.20
CA HIS A 251 8.62 -12.23 1.07
C HIS A 251 8.49 -13.65 1.57
N SER A 252 7.28 -14.20 1.56
CA SER A 252 7.06 -15.56 2.06
C SER A 252 7.68 -16.62 1.14
N VAL A 253 7.70 -16.39 -0.17
CA VAL A 253 8.45 -17.26 -1.10
C VAL A 253 9.96 -17.13 -0.87
N ALA A 254 10.48 -15.93 -0.63
CA ALA A 254 11.88 -15.77 -0.25
C ALA A 254 12.21 -16.54 1.04
N ALA A 255 11.34 -16.47 2.06
CA ALA A 255 11.52 -17.23 3.30
C ALA A 255 11.52 -18.76 3.06
N LEU A 256 10.56 -19.27 2.28
CA LEU A 256 10.42 -20.71 1.98
C LEU A 256 11.64 -21.32 1.27
N PHE A 257 12.34 -20.53 0.45
CA PHE A 257 13.42 -21.00 -0.40
C PHE A 257 14.76 -20.36 -0.05
N ASP A 258 14.91 -19.80 1.16
CA ASP A 258 16.12 -19.13 1.64
C ASP A 258 16.67 -18.10 0.61
N ALA A 259 15.74 -17.38 -0.01
CA ALA A 259 15.97 -16.41 -1.07
C ALA A 259 16.85 -16.94 -2.23
N ALA A 260 16.78 -18.25 -2.51
CA ALA A 260 17.54 -18.88 -3.58
C ALA A 260 17.30 -18.18 -4.93
N ALA A 261 18.38 -17.75 -5.58
CA ALA A 261 18.30 -17.00 -6.84
C ALA A 261 17.53 -17.76 -7.94
N LEU A 262 17.68 -19.09 -8.00
CA LEU A 262 16.97 -19.95 -8.95
C LEU A 262 15.43 -19.89 -8.81
N VAL A 263 14.92 -19.57 -7.62
CA VAL A 263 13.48 -19.41 -7.36
C VAL A 263 13.06 -17.95 -7.47
N MET A 264 13.85 -17.05 -6.87
CA MET A 264 13.48 -15.64 -6.76
C MET A 264 13.55 -14.89 -8.09
N ILE A 265 14.49 -15.23 -8.99
CA ILE A 265 14.56 -14.60 -10.31
C ILE A 265 13.26 -14.85 -11.11
N PRO A 266 12.77 -16.09 -11.28
CA PRO A 266 11.46 -16.34 -11.89
C PRO A 266 10.31 -15.61 -11.19
N VAL A 267 10.26 -15.59 -9.85
CA VAL A 267 9.20 -14.92 -9.08
C VAL A 267 9.17 -13.41 -9.36
N ILE A 268 10.33 -12.76 -9.39
CA ILE A 268 10.46 -11.33 -9.70
C ILE A 268 10.06 -11.06 -11.15
N ILE A 269 10.44 -11.93 -12.10
CA ILE A 269 10.02 -11.82 -13.51
C ILE A 269 8.50 -11.94 -13.62
N ILE A 270 7.88 -12.91 -12.95
CA ILE A 270 6.43 -13.09 -12.92
C ILE A 270 5.75 -11.86 -12.33
N ALA A 271 6.24 -11.34 -11.20
CA ALA A 271 5.70 -10.13 -10.58
C ALA A 271 5.83 -8.89 -11.50
N MET A 272 6.93 -8.80 -12.24
CA MET A 272 7.17 -7.74 -13.22
C MET A 272 6.21 -7.83 -14.41
N LEU A 273 6.05 -9.03 -14.99
CA LEU A 273 5.10 -9.26 -16.07
C LEU A 273 3.67 -8.95 -15.60
N PHE A 274 3.27 -9.47 -14.43
CA PHE A 274 1.98 -9.18 -13.80
C PHE A 274 1.73 -7.68 -13.68
N SER A 275 2.73 -6.92 -13.24
CA SER A 275 2.67 -5.46 -13.12
C SER A 275 2.46 -4.77 -14.47
N LEU A 276 3.14 -5.23 -15.52
CA LEU A 276 3.01 -4.68 -16.87
C LEU A 276 1.64 -4.98 -17.49
N PHE A 277 1.13 -6.20 -17.33
CA PHE A 277 -0.19 -6.59 -17.83
C PHE A 277 -1.29 -5.71 -17.24
N LEU A 278 -1.28 -5.55 -15.90
CA LEU A 278 -2.31 -4.81 -15.19
C LEU A 278 -2.08 -3.29 -15.19
N ASP A 279 -0.95 -2.83 -15.72
CA ASP A 279 -0.54 -1.42 -15.66
C ASP A 279 -0.54 -0.90 -14.21
N ARG A 280 0.08 -1.68 -13.31
CA ARG A 280 0.17 -1.41 -11.87
C ARG A 280 1.63 -1.46 -11.43
N ARG A 281 2.14 -0.33 -10.92
CA ARG A 281 3.54 -0.21 -10.47
C ARG A 281 3.78 -0.77 -9.08
N SER A 282 2.73 -0.94 -8.28
CA SER A 282 2.83 -1.38 -6.88
C SER A 282 3.58 -2.70 -6.68
N PRO A 283 3.34 -3.79 -7.44
CA PRO A 283 4.07 -5.05 -7.21
C PRO A 283 5.58 -4.96 -7.51
N ILE A 284 6.00 -4.02 -8.37
CA ILE A 284 7.43 -3.79 -8.69
C ILE A 284 8.17 -3.23 -7.50
N ILE A 285 7.55 -2.31 -6.76
CA ILE A 285 8.16 -1.69 -5.57
C ILE A 285 8.58 -2.78 -4.59
N SER A 286 7.74 -3.81 -4.41
CA SER A 286 8.05 -4.96 -3.56
C SER A 286 9.15 -5.85 -4.15
N GLY A 287 9.11 -6.12 -5.46
CA GLY A 287 10.15 -6.92 -6.14
C GLY A 287 11.54 -6.28 -6.11
N LEU A 288 11.63 -4.95 -6.18
CA LEU A 288 12.90 -4.22 -6.19
C LEU A 288 13.73 -4.41 -4.92
N ILE A 289 13.08 -4.54 -3.75
CA ILE A 289 13.78 -4.84 -2.49
C ILE A 289 14.49 -6.19 -2.60
N TYR A 290 13.84 -7.21 -3.17
CA TYR A 290 14.42 -8.53 -3.38
C TYR A 290 15.46 -8.57 -4.49
N VAL A 291 15.31 -7.74 -5.52
CA VAL A 291 16.40 -7.54 -6.51
C VAL A 291 17.65 -7.03 -5.81
N GLY A 292 17.51 -6.05 -4.92
CA GLY A 292 18.64 -5.54 -4.12
C GLY A 292 19.27 -6.62 -3.24
N TYR A 293 18.45 -7.42 -2.54
CA TYR A 293 18.92 -8.55 -1.74
C TYR A 293 19.67 -9.59 -2.58
N LEU A 294 19.11 -10.01 -3.72
CA LEU A 294 19.74 -10.99 -4.62
C LEU A 294 21.05 -10.48 -5.21
N ALA A 295 21.08 -9.21 -5.63
CA ALA A 295 22.29 -8.58 -6.14
C ALA A 295 23.38 -8.57 -5.05
N ASN A 296 23.02 -8.18 -3.82
CA ASN A 296 23.92 -8.18 -2.68
C ASN A 296 24.47 -9.59 -2.40
N SER A 297 23.59 -10.60 -2.35
CA SER A 297 23.98 -11.99 -2.15
C SER A 297 24.92 -12.50 -3.26
N GLY A 298 24.60 -12.23 -4.53
CA GLY A 298 25.41 -12.65 -5.67
C GLY A 298 26.81 -12.01 -5.68
N PHE A 299 26.92 -10.72 -5.36
CA PHE A 299 28.21 -10.03 -5.27
C PHE A 299 29.05 -10.52 -4.08
N ASN A 300 28.41 -10.80 -2.94
CA ASN A 300 29.10 -11.39 -1.79
C ASN A 300 29.63 -12.80 -2.10
N GLN A 301 28.87 -13.62 -2.84
CA GLN A 301 29.34 -14.93 -3.30
C GLN A 301 30.52 -14.82 -4.29
N ALA A 302 30.55 -13.76 -5.10
CA ALA A 302 31.67 -13.46 -5.98
C ALA A 302 32.89 -12.82 -5.26
N ALA A 303 32.86 -12.75 -3.92
CA ALA A 303 33.91 -12.17 -3.08
C ALA A 303 34.28 -10.71 -3.45
N ILE A 304 33.30 -9.93 -3.91
CA ILE A 304 33.46 -8.50 -4.16
C ILE A 304 33.54 -7.76 -2.83
N ASP A 305 34.39 -6.73 -2.76
CA ASP A 305 34.54 -5.88 -1.58
C ASP A 305 33.18 -5.32 -1.11
N PRO A 306 32.84 -5.34 0.20
CA PRO A 306 31.54 -4.89 0.70
C PRO A 306 31.17 -3.45 0.31
N THR A 307 32.14 -2.54 0.23
CA THR A 307 31.91 -1.15 -0.17
C THR A 307 31.49 -1.08 -1.64
N ILE A 308 32.16 -1.86 -2.49
CA ILE A 308 31.83 -1.98 -3.92
C ILE A 308 30.49 -2.68 -4.09
N THR A 309 30.20 -3.72 -3.30
CA THR A 309 28.92 -4.44 -3.33
C THR A 309 27.75 -3.50 -3.08
N VAL A 310 27.80 -2.67 -2.03
CA VAL A 310 26.73 -1.69 -1.75
C VAL A 310 26.57 -0.71 -2.91
N ALA A 311 27.68 -0.20 -3.47
CA ALA A 311 27.64 0.71 -4.61
C ALA A 311 27.00 0.06 -5.84
N LEU A 312 27.35 -1.19 -6.16
CA LEU A 312 26.79 -1.96 -7.28
C LEU A 312 25.31 -2.27 -7.07
N VAL A 313 24.90 -2.66 -5.86
CA VAL A 313 23.49 -2.89 -5.53
C VAL A 313 22.67 -1.62 -5.73
N CYS A 314 23.12 -0.49 -5.18
CA CYS A 314 22.47 0.80 -5.37
C CYS A 314 22.42 1.21 -6.85
N PHE A 315 23.49 0.96 -7.61
CA PHE A 315 23.55 1.27 -9.04
C PHE A 315 22.56 0.42 -9.84
N VAL A 316 22.49 -0.90 -9.58
CA VAL A 316 21.56 -1.82 -10.25
C VAL A 316 20.12 -1.47 -9.91
N VAL A 317 19.79 -1.33 -8.62
CA VAL A 317 18.42 -1.00 -8.18
C VAL A 317 18.01 0.38 -8.67
N GLY A 318 18.86 1.39 -8.53
CA GLY A 318 18.59 2.75 -9.01
C GLY A 318 18.43 2.82 -10.54
N GLY A 319 19.28 2.10 -11.27
CA GLY A 319 19.17 1.96 -12.72
C GLY A 319 17.84 1.34 -13.16
N LEU A 320 17.41 0.27 -12.49
CA LEU A 320 16.10 -0.36 -12.75
C LEU A 320 14.94 0.58 -12.44
N VAL A 321 14.98 1.28 -11.30
CA VAL A 321 13.95 2.27 -10.92
C VAL A 321 13.84 3.37 -11.99
N MET A 322 14.95 3.92 -12.45
CA MET A 322 14.95 4.94 -13.51
C MET A 322 14.44 4.37 -14.84
N ALA A 323 14.89 3.18 -15.22
CA ALA A 323 14.45 2.51 -16.44
C ALA A 323 12.94 2.30 -16.45
N PHE A 324 12.35 1.89 -15.32
CA PHE A 324 10.89 1.75 -15.20
C PHE A 324 10.18 3.09 -15.09
N GLY A 325 10.77 4.11 -14.48
CA GLY A 325 10.20 5.45 -14.41
C GLY A 325 9.90 6.07 -15.78
N PHE A 326 10.86 5.98 -16.72
CA PHE A 326 10.70 6.53 -18.07
C PHE A 326 10.19 5.51 -19.09
N GLY A 327 10.57 4.24 -18.94
CA GLY A 327 10.34 3.19 -19.93
C GLY A 327 9.02 2.43 -19.78
N TRP A 328 8.22 2.72 -18.74
CA TRP A 328 7.01 1.96 -18.40
C TRP A 328 6.09 1.69 -19.59
N GLN A 329 5.65 2.76 -20.27
CA GLN A 329 4.68 2.65 -21.37
C GLN A 329 5.27 1.90 -22.57
N LYS A 330 6.56 2.11 -22.86
CA LYS A 330 7.25 1.39 -23.93
C LYS A 330 7.37 -0.11 -23.62
N ALA A 331 7.81 -0.44 -22.40
CA ALA A 331 7.93 -1.83 -21.95
C ALA A 331 6.57 -2.55 -21.99
N ARG A 332 5.53 -1.87 -21.51
CA ARG A 332 4.15 -2.38 -21.55
C ARG A 332 3.66 -2.63 -22.97
N HIS A 333 3.85 -1.67 -23.87
CA HIS A 333 3.46 -1.82 -25.27
C HIS A 333 4.17 -3.01 -25.93
N ILE A 334 5.47 -3.19 -25.69
CA ILE A 334 6.23 -4.33 -26.24
C ILE A 334 5.68 -5.68 -25.75
N VAL A 335 5.30 -5.75 -24.47
CA VAL A 335 4.77 -6.99 -23.88
C VAL A 335 3.33 -7.27 -24.33
N LEU A 336 2.54 -6.23 -24.59
CA LEU A 336 1.12 -6.35 -24.92
C LEU A 336 0.81 -6.35 -26.41
N SER A 337 1.70 -5.85 -27.27
CA SER A 337 1.49 -5.83 -28.73
C SER A 337 1.17 -7.20 -29.34
N PRO A 338 1.73 -8.34 -28.87
CA PRO A 338 1.34 -9.66 -29.40
C PRO A 338 -0.09 -10.09 -29.05
N PHE A 339 -0.76 -9.38 -28.14
CA PHE A 339 -2.05 -9.75 -27.56
C PHE A 339 -3.16 -8.74 -27.86
N GLU A 340 -2.93 -7.76 -28.75
CA GLU A 340 -3.89 -6.69 -29.06
C GLU A 340 -5.23 -7.23 -29.59
N ASP A 341 -5.18 -8.28 -30.41
CA ASP A 341 -6.38 -8.86 -31.04
C ASP A 341 -7.14 -9.85 -30.14
N GLN A 342 -6.69 -10.10 -28.90
CA GLN A 342 -7.31 -11.10 -28.05
C GLN A 342 -8.51 -10.57 -27.26
N ASN A 343 -9.59 -11.36 -27.20
CA ASN A 343 -10.85 -10.99 -26.54
C ASN A 343 -10.72 -10.61 -25.05
N TRP A 344 -9.70 -11.13 -24.34
CA TRP A 344 -9.47 -10.81 -22.93
C TRP A 344 -8.79 -9.43 -22.73
N ARG A 345 -8.26 -8.81 -23.79
CA ARG A 345 -7.62 -7.48 -23.74
C ARG A 345 -8.58 -6.40 -23.22
N ARG A 346 -9.88 -6.56 -23.45
CA ARG A 346 -10.95 -5.66 -22.96
C ARG A 346 -11.01 -5.52 -21.43
N TYR A 347 -10.46 -6.49 -20.69
CA TYR A 347 -10.42 -6.47 -19.22
C TYR A 347 -9.19 -5.75 -18.67
N LEU A 348 -8.21 -5.48 -19.52
CA LEU A 348 -7.01 -4.72 -19.14
C LEU A 348 -7.19 -3.22 -19.42
N PRO A 349 -6.42 -2.36 -18.73
CA PRO A 349 -6.39 -0.94 -19.04
C PRO A 349 -5.98 -0.72 -20.52
N PRO A 350 -6.52 0.31 -21.18
CA PRO A 350 -6.09 0.71 -22.52
C PRO A 350 -4.57 0.99 -22.54
N SER A 351 -3.93 0.79 -23.70
CA SER A 351 -2.51 1.08 -23.94
C SER A 351 -2.27 2.46 -24.52
#